data_AF-A0A847B1E3-F1
#
_entry.id   AF-A0A847B1E3-F1
#
_cell.length_a   1.000
_cell.length_b   1.000
_cell.length_c   1.000
_cell.angle_alpha   90.00
_cell.angle_beta   90.00
_cell.angle_gamma   90.00
#
_symmetry.space_group_name_H-M   'P 1'
#
loop_
_entity.id
_entity.type
_entity.pdbx_description
1 polymer ?
#
loop_
_entity_poly.entity_id
_entity_poly.type
_entity_poly.pdbx_seq_one_letter_code
_entity_poly.pdbx_strand_id
1 'polypeptide(L)'
;ILPFISEDTYAVVIDEIQFLDHELIPLSEHLANIGIRVILGGLDSDFRGEPFAVTSEMMARAEFVTKLTAICVRCGSPATKTQRIVNGKPAHYLDPIVVVGAAEAYEPRCRHCHEVLGKAK
;
A
#
# COMPACT_ATOMS: atom_id res chain seq x y z
N ILE A 1 -2.70 -15.30 -12.12
CA ILE A 1 -2.29 -16.05 -10.90
C ILE A 1 -2.70 -17.51 -10.99
N LEU A 2 -3.99 -17.84 -11.18
CA LEU A 2 -4.49 -19.23 -11.25
C LEU A 2 -3.70 -20.20 -12.17
N PRO A 3 -3.25 -19.80 -13.38
CA PRO A 3 -2.49 -20.72 -14.25
C PRO A 3 -1.14 -21.18 -13.68
N PHE A 4 -0.64 -20.52 -12.62
CA PHE A 4 0.62 -20.83 -11.96
C PHE A 4 0.43 -21.62 -10.65
N ILE A 5 -0.81 -22.02 -10.33
CA ILE A 5 -1.13 -22.77 -9.12
C ILE A 5 -1.21 -24.27 -9.46
N SER A 6 -0.48 -25.07 -8.68
CA SER A 6 -0.47 -26.55 -8.74
C SER A 6 -1.00 -27.16 -7.45
N GLU A 7 -1.31 -28.46 -7.46
CA GLU A 7 -1.83 -29.18 -6.28
C GLU A 7 -0.89 -29.12 -5.06
N ASP A 8 0.41 -29.01 -5.29
CA ASP A 8 1.45 -28.94 -4.25
C ASP A 8 1.82 -27.50 -3.85
N THR A 9 1.13 -26.49 -4.40
CA THR A 9 1.35 -25.09 -4.05
C THR A 9 0.94 -24.84 -2.59
N TYR A 10 1.94 -24.67 -1.71
CA TYR A 10 1.70 -24.37 -0.30
C TYR A 10 1.30 -22.92 -0.03
N ALA A 11 1.90 -21.97 -0.77
CA ALA A 11 1.69 -20.55 -0.54
C ALA A 11 1.77 -19.72 -1.82
N VAL A 12 1.04 -18.60 -1.83
CA VAL A 12 1.06 -17.58 -2.87
C VAL A 12 1.43 -16.24 -2.23
N VAL A 13 2.48 -15.61 -2.72
CA VAL A 13 2.95 -14.29 -2.27
C VAL A 13 2.69 -13.28 -3.38
N ILE A 14 1.96 -12.21 -3.06
CA ILE A 14 1.61 -11.15 -4.01
C ILE A 14 2.08 -9.84 -3.41
N ASP A 15 2.96 -9.15 -4.13
CA ASP A 15 3.51 -7.87 -3.70
C ASP A 15 2.87 -6.72 -4.49
N GLU A 16 2.97 -5.51 -3.94
CA GLU A 16 2.43 -4.27 -4.51
C GLU A 16 0.93 -4.33 -4.85
N ILE A 17 0.13 -4.98 -3.99
CA ILE A 17 -1.30 -5.25 -4.24
C ILE A 17 -2.14 -3.99 -4.46
N GLN A 18 -1.67 -2.82 -4.02
CA GLN A 18 -2.36 -1.55 -4.25
C GLN A 18 -2.49 -1.18 -5.73
N PHE A 19 -1.69 -1.78 -6.62
CA PHE A 19 -1.77 -1.58 -8.06
C PHE A 19 -2.66 -2.63 -8.76
N LEU A 20 -3.12 -3.64 -8.05
CA LEU A 20 -4.04 -4.65 -8.58
C LEU A 20 -5.49 -4.16 -8.49
N ASP A 21 -6.36 -4.82 -9.25
CA ASP A 21 -7.79 -4.54 -9.24
C ASP A 21 -8.52 -5.29 -8.11
N HIS A 22 -9.83 -5.02 -7.99
CA HIS A 22 -10.68 -5.67 -7.00
C HIS A 22 -10.87 -7.17 -7.25
N GLU A 23 -10.46 -7.74 -8.39
CA GLU A 23 -10.54 -9.18 -8.63
C GLU A 23 -9.56 -9.96 -7.71
N LEU A 24 -8.54 -9.27 -7.17
CA LEU A 24 -7.64 -9.85 -6.17
C LEU A 24 -8.37 -10.36 -4.92
N ILE A 25 -9.47 -9.70 -4.52
CA ILE A 25 -10.20 -10.02 -3.29
C ILE A 25 -10.84 -11.42 -3.38
N PRO A 26 -11.79 -11.70 -4.31
CA PRO A 26 -12.39 -13.02 -4.43
C PRO A 26 -11.37 -14.10 -4.79
N LEU A 27 -10.31 -13.75 -5.51
CA LEU A 27 -9.21 -14.67 -5.78
C LEU A 27 -8.48 -15.08 -4.50
N SER A 28 -8.13 -14.13 -3.65
CA SER A 28 -7.41 -14.40 -2.39
C SER A 28 -8.28 -15.21 -1.43
N GLU A 29 -9.57 -14.89 -1.33
CA GLU A 29 -10.51 -15.69 -0.54
C GLU A 29 -10.64 -17.12 -1.08
N HIS A 30 -10.73 -17.29 -2.40
CA HIS A 30 -10.77 -18.62 -3.02
C HIS A 30 -9.51 -19.44 -2.69
N LEU A 31 -8.32 -18.86 -2.86
CA LEU A 31 -7.05 -19.54 -2.56
C LEU A 31 -6.95 -19.93 -1.08
N ALA A 32 -7.35 -19.04 -0.16
CA ALA A 32 -7.37 -19.34 1.26
C ALA A 32 -8.36 -20.47 1.60
N ASN A 33 -9.56 -20.46 0.99
CA ASN A 33 -10.59 -21.48 1.21
C ASN A 33 -10.17 -22.88 0.76
N ILE A 34 -9.31 -23.00 -0.26
CA ILE A 34 -8.77 -24.29 -0.72
C ILE A 34 -7.49 -24.70 0.04
N GLY A 35 -7.13 -23.99 1.11
CA GLY A 35 -6.01 -24.33 2.00
C GLY A 35 -4.66 -23.77 1.59
N ILE A 36 -4.59 -22.90 0.59
CA ILE A 36 -3.33 -22.26 0.17
C ILE A 36 -3.08 -21.04 1.07
N ARG A 37 -1.85 -20.92 1.59
CA ARG A 37 -1.46 -19.75 2.38
C ARG A 37 -1.24 -18.53 1.48
N VAL A 38 -2.09 -17.52 1.60
CA VAL A 38 -1.98 -16.26 0.84
C VAL A 38 -1.24 -15.22 1.68
N ILE A 39 -0.19 -14.61 1.12
CA ILE A 39 0.60 -13.55 1.75
C ILE A 39 0.59 -12.34 0.82
N LEU A 40 0.12 -11.20 1.33
CA LEU A 40 -0.07 -9.99 0.55
C LEU A 40 0.81 -8.86 1.10
N GLY A 41 1.58 -8.24 0.22
CA GLY A 41 2.38 -7.05 0.48
C GLY A 41 1.85 -5.86 -0.32
N GLY A 42 1.75 -4.70 0.31
CA GLY A 42 1.32 -3.48 -0.39
C GLY A 42 1.21 -2.26 0.52
N LEU A 43 1.04 -1.11 -0.12
CA LEU A 43 0.81 0.17 0.55
C LEU A 43 -0.63 0.27 1.04
N ASP A 44 -0.80 0.74 2.28
CA ASP A 44 -2.12 0.95 2.89
C ASP A 44 -2.76 2.29 2.49
N SER A 45 -1.94 3.28 2.13
CA SER A 45 -2.38 4.60 1.71
C SER A 45 -1.47 5.23 0.66
N ASP A 46 -2.03 6.12 -0.15
CA ASP A 46 -1.31 6.89 -1.15
C ASP A 46 -0.54 8.08 -0.53
N PHE A 47 0.12 8.88 -1.38
CA PHE A 47 0.88 10.05 -0.91
C PHE A 47 0.02 11.13 -0.23
N ARG A 48 -1.29 11.15 -0.52
CA ARG A 48 -2.27 12.07 0.08
C ARG A 48 -2.71 11.56 1.45
N GLY A 49 -2.34 10.32 1.78
CA GLY A 49 -2.73 9.60 2.98
C GLY A 49 -4.13 9.01 2.89
N GLU A 50 -4.71 8.95 1.68
CA GLU A 50 -5.99 8.30 1.41
C GLU A 50 -5.80 6.79 1.24
N PRO A 51 -6.76 5.96 1.67
CA PRO A 51 -6.63 4.51 1.61
C PRO A 51 -6.50 4.00 0.18
N PHE A 52 -5.61 3.03 -0.04
CA PHE A 52 -5.71 2.18 -1.22
C PHE A 52 -6.84 1.18 -1.02
N ALA A 53 -7.79 1.16 -1.95
CA ALA A 53 -9.04 0.41 -1.80
C ALA A 53 -8.82 -1.10 -1.60
N VAL A 54 -8.02 -1.72 -2.49
CA VAL A 54 -7.72 -3.15 -2.42
C VAL A 54 -7.01 -3.52 -1.12
N THR A 55 -5.95 -2.79 -0.74
CA THR A 55 -5.23 -3.05 0.51
C THR A 55 -6.15 -2.90 1.72
N SER A 56 -6.97 -1.85 1.76
CA SER A 56 -7.87 -1.59 2.89
C SER A 56 -8.93 -2.68 3.05
N GLU A 57 -9.49 -3.15 1.95
CA GLU A 57 -10.47 -4.23 1.98
C GLU A 57 -9.83 -5.57 2.39
N MET A 58 -8.63 -5.87 1.87
CA MET A 58 -7.90 -7.08 2.28
C MET A 58 -7.51 -7.05 3.75
N MET A 59 -7.14 -5.88 4.31
CA MET A 59 -6.89 -5.73 5.75
C MET A 59 -8.13 -6.04 6.60
N ALA A 60 -9.34 -5.80 6.10
CA ALA A 60 -10.57 -6.11 6.82
C ALA A 60 -10.94 -7.60 6.76
N ARG A 61 -10.47 -8.32 5.74
CA ARG A 61 -10.78 -9.74 5.49
C ARG A 61 -9.71 -10.70 6.01
N ALA A 62 -8.45 -10.27 6.07
CA ALA A 62 -7.32 -11.12 6.41
C ALA A 62 -7.36 -11.62 7.86
N GLU A 63 -6.97 -12.89 8.07
CA GLU A 63 -6.82 -13.47 9.41
C GLU A 63 -5.69 -12.80 10.21
N PHE A 64 -4.66 -12.30 9.51
CA PHE A 64 -3.51 -11.63 10.11
C PHE A 64 -3.17 -10.36 9.33
N VAL A 65 -3.02 -9.25 10.07
CA VAL A 65 -2.59 -7.96 9.51
C VAL A 65 -1.36 -7.47 10.28
N THR A 66 -0.25 -7.30 9.56
CA THR A 66 0.96 -6.66 10.11
C THR A 66 1.16 -5.32 9.43
N LYS A 67 0.88 -4.24 10.16
CA LYS A 67 1.13 -2.88 9.69
C LYS A 67 2.53 -2.42 10.08
N LEU A 68 3.42 -2.36 9.10
CA LEU A 68 4.79 -1.94 9.29
C LEU A 68 4.88 -0.41 9.44
N THR A 69 5.91 0.04 10.15
CA THR A 69 6.25 1.46 10.27
C THR A 69 7.68 1.68 9.80
N ALA A 70 7.95 2.86 9.25
CA ALA A 70 9.30 3.32 8.93
C ALA A 70 9.79 4.30 9.99
N ILE A 71 10.92 4.97 9.74
CA ILE A 71 11.44 6.04 10.59
C ILE A 71 11.19 7.37 9.89
N CYS A 72 10.57 8.34 10.58
CA CYS A 72 10.31 9.64 10.00
C CYS A 72 11.62 10.40 9.77
N VAL A 73 11.88 10.79 8.52
CA VAL A 73 13.11 11.52 8.16
C VAL A 73 13.18 12.94 8.73
N ARG A 74 12.06 13.49 9.21
CA ARG A 74 11.96 14.85 9.77
C ARG A 74 12.21 14.89 11.28
N CYS A 75 11.65 13.93 12.02
CA CYS A 75 11.65 13.97 13.49
C CYS A 75 12.10 12.67 14.19
N GLY A 76 12.41 11.61 13.44
CA GLY A 76 12.84 10.32 13.98
C GLY A 76 11.73 9.47 14.61
N SER A 77 10.51 9.97 14.78
CA SER A 77 9.37 9.18 15.27
C SER A 77 8.94 8.10 14.26
N PRO A 78 8.18 7.06 14.69
CA PRO A 78 7.60 6.09 13.76
C PRO A 78 6.81 6.78 12.63
N ALA A 79 7.12 6.40 11.39
CA ALA A 79 6.49 6.92 10.19
C ALA A 79 5.38 5.96 9.71
N THR A 80 4.24 6.56 9.38
CA THR A 80 3.03 5.85 8.93
C THR A 80 2.46 6.47 7.65
N LYS A 81 3.20 7.38 7.02
CA LYS A 81 2.78 8.11 5.81
C LYS A 81 3.95 8.18 4.83
N THR A 82 3.60 8.15 3.55
CA THR A 82 4.52 8.36 2.44
C THR A 82 4.38 9.80 1.98
N GLN A 83 5.41 10.62 2.20
CA GLN A 83 5.45 11.99 1.68
C GLN A 83 5.98 11.97 0.26
N ARG A 84 5.23 12.52 -0.70
CA ARG A 84 5.74 12.81 -2.04
C ARG A 84 6.27 14.24 -2.11
N ILE A 85 7.46 14.41 -2.69
CA ILE A 85 8.10 15.70 -2.93
C ILE A 85 8.25 15.92 -4.44
N VAL A 86 7.63 16.99 -4.94
CA VAL A 86 7.68 17.43 -6.34
C VAL A 86 8.42 18.76 -6.38
N ASN A 87 9.54 18.83 -7.12
CA ASN A 87 10.37 20.05 -7.22
C ASN A 87 10.74 20.66 -5.84
N GLY A 88 11.08 19.81 -4.87
CA GLY A 88 11.48 20.23 -3.53
C GLY A 88 10.33 20.66 -2.60
N LYS A 89 9.07 20.51 -3.02
CA LYS A 89 7.88 20.84 -2.21
C LYS A 89 6.94 19.64 -2.06
N PRO A 90 6.12 19.58 -0.98
CA PRO A 90 5.06 18.57 -0.88
C PRO A 90 4.14 18.59 -2.11
N ALA A 91 3.77 17.40 -2.59
CA ALA A 91 2.82 17.23 -3.68
C ALA A 91 1.45 17.86 -3.36
N HIS A 92 0.75 18.29 -4.41
CA HIS A 92 -0.62 18.78 -4.31
C HIS A 92 -1.62 17.62 -4.28
N TYR A 93 -2.74 17.78 -3.58
CA TYR A 93 -3.76 16.74 -3.41
C TYR A 93 -4.36 16.25 -4.75
N LEU A 94 -4.37 17.10 -5.76
CA LEU A 94 -4.88 16.80 -7.10
C LEU A 94 -3.82 16.19 -8.04
N ASP A 95 -2.58 16.03 -7.58
CA ASP A 95 -1.54 15.40 -8.40
C ASP A 95 -1.89 13.92 -8.64
N PRO A 96 -1.51 13.35 -9.81
CA PRO A 96 -1.77 11.95 -10.12
C PRO A 96 -1.20 11.01 -9.06
N ILE A 97 -2.00 10.01 -8.66
CA ILE A 97 -1.63 9.04 -7.60
C ILE A 97 -0.42 8.20 -8.01
N VAL A 98 -0.43 7.71 -9.26
CA VAL A 98 0.62 6.82 -9.78
C VAL A 98 1.42 7.57 -10.83
N VAL A 99 2.72 7.74 -10.57
CA VAL A 99 3.68 8.25 -11.54
C VAL A 99 4.88 7.30 -11.56
N VAL A 100 4.97 6.48 -12.60
CA VAL A 100 6.07 5.53 -12.81
C VAL A 100 7.28 6.29 -13.35
N GLY A 101 8.45 6.09 -12.75
CA GLY A 101 9.71 6.66 -13.25
C GLY A 101 9.99 8.11 -12.85
N ALA A 102 9.11 8.76 -12.09
CA ALA A 102 9.45 10.02 -11.46
C ALA A 102 10.33 9.75 -10.24
N ALA A 103 11.61 10.10 -10.32
CA ALA A 103 12.52 10.21 -9.17
C ALA A 103 12.12 11.37 -8.22
N GLU A 104 10.83 11.69 -8.15
CA GLU A 104 10.24 12.67 -7.24
C GLU A 104 10.24 12.05 -5.85
N ALA A 105 11.12 12.56 -4.99
CA ALA A 105 11.54 11.92 -3.76
C ALA A 105 10.33 11.56 -2.87
N TYR A 106 10.10 10.26 -2.72
CA TYR A 106 9.23 9.73 -1.68
C TYR A 106 10.04 9.56 -0.40
N GLU A 107 9.49 10.00 0.72
CA GLU A 107 10.14 9.85 2.02
C GLU A 107 9.14 9.47 3.12
N PRO A 108 9.54 8.63 4.09
CA PRO A 108 8.66 8.25 5.18
C PRO A 108 8.50 9.41 6.18
N ARG A 109 7.25 9.75 6.50
CA ARG A 109 6.91 10.76 7.52
C ARG A 109 5.92 10.23 8.55
N CYS A 110 6.00 10.77 9.77
CA CYS A 110 4.97 10.58 10.78
C CYS A 110 3.74 11.43 10.44
N ARG A 111 2.62 11.16 11.11
CA ARG A 111 1.36 11.92 10.92
C ARG A 111 1.54 13.44 11.04
N HIS A 112 2.39 13.90 11.96
CA HIS A 112 2.58 15.32 12.24
C HIS A 112 3.45 16.03 11.19
N CYS A 113 4.38 15.32 10.56
CA CYS A 113 5.29 15.88 9.56
C CYS A 113 4.79 15.70 8.12
N HIS A 114 3.75 14.90 7.89
CA HIS A 114 3.17 14.68 6.58
C HIS A 114 2.36 15.89 6.14
N GLU A 115 2.66 16.39 4.94
CA GLU A 115 2.08 17.60 4.38
C GLU A 115 1.56 17.32 2.97
N VAL A 116 0.36 17.78 2.66
CA VAL A 116 -0.26 17.64 1.34
C VAL A 116 -0.87 19.00 0.98
N LEU A 117 -0.38 19.63 -0.08
CA LEU A 117 -0.88 20.95 -0.48
C LEU A 117 -2.31 20.81 -1.00
N GLY A 118 -3.19 21.76 -0.63
CA GLY A 118 -4.59 21.76 -1.07
C GLY A 118 -5.48 20.70 -0.40
N LYS A 119 -4.97 19.94 0.58
CA LYS A 119 -5.81 19.05 1.39
C LYS A 119 -6.64 19.87 2.37
N ALA A 120 -7.96 19.67 2.37
CA ALA A 120 -8.86 20.29 3.36
C ALA A 120 -8.47 19.83 4.78
N LYS A 121 -8.54 20.75 5.74
CA LYS A 121 -8.28 20.48 7.15
C LYS A 121 -9.52 19.95 7.84
#